data_AF-A0A1F2SPW3-F1
#
_entry.id   AF-A0A1F2SPW3-F1
#
_cell.length_a   1.000
_cell.length_b   1.000
_cell.length_c   1.000
_cell.angle_alpha   90.00
_cell.angle_beta   90.00
_cell.angle_gamma   90.00
#
_symmetry.space_group_name_H-M   'P 1'
#
loop_
_entity.id
_entity.type
_entity.pdbx_description
1 polymer ?
#
loop_
_entity_poly.entity_id
_entity_poly.type
_entity_poly.pdbx_seq_one_letter_code
_entity_poly.pdbx_strand_id
1 'polypeptide(L)' 'MKTEVSTVTTKGQLVIPSRLRRKLGIRKGTQVIFMEDNERLILQPLTPEFIRGLRGSLKGGSSALEFLLEDRGREREL' A
#
# COMPACT_ATOMS: atom_id res chain seq x y z
N MET A 1 -2.48 -10.99 21.41
CA MET A 1 -1.53 -10.75 20.30
C MET A 1 -0.26 -11.54 20.57
N LYS A 2 0.34 -12.21 19.56
CA LYS A 2 1.65 -12.86 19.73
C LYS A 2 2.73 -11.92 19.26
N THR A 3 3.65 -11.56 20.17
CA THR A 3 4.82 -10.74 19.90
C THR A 3 5.96 -11.64 19.40
N GLU A 4 6.65 -11.22 18.36
CA GLU A 4 7.86 -11.88 17.85
C GLU A 4 8.95 -10.82 17.75
N VAL A 5 10.16 -11.16 18.19
CA VAL A 5 11.32 -10.28 18.18
C VAL A 5 12.28 -10.78 17.11
N SER A 6 12.92 -9.85 16.41
CA SER A 6 13.96 -10.15 15.42
C SER A 6 15.10 -9.16 15.61
N THR A 7 16.33 -9.65 15.46
CA THR A 7 17.54 -8.83 15.64
C THR A 7 17.98 -8.29 14.28
N VAL A 8 18.43 -7.04 14.26
CA VAL A 8 19.01 -6.42 13.08
C VAL A 8 20.35 -7.09 12.77
N THR A 9 20.54 -7.53 11.54
CA THR A 9 21.80 -8.15 11.10
C THR A 9 22.89 -7.11 10.95
N THR A 10 24.14 -7.55 10.78
CA THR A 10 25.31 -6.65 10.61
C THR A 10 25.17 -5.65 9.47
N LYS A 11 24.34 -5.95 8.47
CA LYS A 11 24.08 -5.06 7.32
C LYS A 11 22.88 -4.12 7.53
N GLY A 12 22.32 -4.06 8.75
CA GLY A 12 21.12 -3.27 9.02
C GLY A 12 19.82 -3.91 8.53
N GLN A 13 19.80 -5.22 8.24
CA GLN A 13 18.61 -5.90 7.71
C GLN A 13 17.79 -6.51 8.86
N LEU A 14 16.46 -6.38 8.80
CA LEU A 14 15.54 -7.07 9.70
C LEU A 14 14.99 -8.33 9.02
N VAL A 15 15.08 -9.48 9.69
CA VAL A 15 14.48 -10.73 9.18
C VAL A 15 13.03 -10.80 9.63
N ILE A 16 12.09 -10.85 8.69
CA ILE A 16 10.67 -11.03 8.98
C ILE A 16 10.42 -12.49 9.37
N PRO A 17 9.90 -12.77 10.59
CA PRO A 17 9.61 -14.12 11.02
C PRO A 17 8.65 -14.86 10.09
N SER A 18 8.84 -16.18 9.97
CA SER A 18 8.16 -17.00 8.95
C SER A 18 6.62 -16.93 9.05
N ARG A 19 6.07 -16.79 10.25
CA ARG A 19 4.63 -16.68 10.49
C ARG A 19 4.07 -15.38 9.92
N LEU A 20 4.72 -14.25 10.18
CA LEU A 20 4.33 -12.93 9.65
C LEU A 20 4.48 -12.89 8.13
N ARG A 21 5.58 -13.43 7.60
CA ARG A 21 5.82 -13.53 6.16
C ARG A 21 4.68 -14.27 5.44
N ARG A 22 4.23 -15.42 5.97
CA ARG A 22 3.10 -16.17 5.42
C ARG A 22 1.77 -15.42 5.57
N LYS A 23 1.49 -14.86 6.74
CA LYS A 23 0.23 -14.15 7.03
C LYS A 23 0.04 -12.93 6.14
N LEU A 24 1.11 -12.17 5.90
CA LEU A 24 1.10 -10.93 5.13
C LEU A 24 1.40 -11.14 3.63
N GLY A 25 1.53 -12.40 3.18
CA GLY A 25 1.77 -12.72 1.77
C GLY A 25 3.11 -12.23 1.21
N ILE A 26 4.11 -11.99 2.06
CA ILE A 26 5.41 -11.47 1.65
C ILE A 26 6.22 -12.59 0.99
N ARG A 27 6.60 -12.40 -0.28
CA ARG A 27 7.39 -13.34 -1.08
C ARG A 27 8.65 -12.64 -1.60
N LYS A 28 9.55 -13.41 -2.22
CA LYS A 28 10.71 -12.84 -2.92
C LYS A 28 10.21 -11.83 -3.97
N GLY A 29 10.74 -10.61 -3.94
CA GLY A 29 10.34 -9.52 -4.85
C GLY A 29 9.12 -8.72 -4.40
N THR A 30 8.46 -9.05 -3.28
CA THR A 30 7.40 -8.20 -2.73
C THR A 30 7.99 -6.86 -2.29
N GLN A 31 7.47 -5.77 -2.85
CA GLN A 31 7.81 -4.42 -2.41
C GLN A 31 7.13 -4.13 -1.07
N VAL A 32 7.80 -3.34 -0.23
CA VAL A 32 7.31 -2.96 1.10
C VAL A 32 7.45 -1.46 1.24
N ILE A 33 6.37 -0.80 1.64
CA ILE A 33 6.38 0.61 2.04
C ILE A 33 6.81 0.69 3.50
N PHE A 34 7.70 1.64 3.78
CA PHE A 34 8.10 2.05 5.11
C PHE A 34 7.41 3.38 5.41
N MET A 35 6.62 3.43 6.48
CA MET A 35 5.98 4.64 6.97
C MET A 35 6.35 4.83 8.42
N GLU A 36 6.53 6.08 8.81
CA GLU A 36 6.68 6.48 10.20
C GLU A 36 5.32 6.96 10.72
N ASP A 37 4.90 6.42 11.86
CA ASP A 37 3.70 6.84 12.59
C ASP A 37 4.09 7.06 14.05
N ASN A 38 4.24 8.33 14.43
CA ASN A 38 4.79 8.73 15.72
C ASN A 38 6.16 8.06 15.96
N GLU A 39 6.28 7.24 17.00
CA GLU A 39 7.51 6.50 17.34
C GLU A 39 7.52 5.07 16.77
N ARG A 40 6.68 4.78 15.76
CA ARG A 40 6.51 3.44 15.21
C ARG A 40 6.87 3.41 13.72
N LEU A 41 7.64 2.38 13.34
CA LEU A 41 7.85 2.03 11.95
C LEU A 41 6.77 1.05 11.48
N ILE A 42 5.95 1.47 10.52
CA ILE A 42 4.93 0.65 9.88
C ILE A 42 5.50 0.08 8.58
N LEU A 43 5.43 -1.24 8.45
CA LEU A 43 5.79 -1.97 7.24
C LEU A 43 4.53 -2.44 6.53
N GLN A 44 4.28 -1.92 5.33
CA GLN A 44 3.12 -2.28 4.53
C GLN A 44 3.56 -3.00 3.24
N PRO A 45 3.37 -4.32 3.12
CA PRO A 45 3.63 -5.04 1.89
C PRO A 45 2.67 -4.61 0.77
N LEU A 46 3.23 -4.35 -0.41
CA LEU A 46 2.48 -4.10 -1.64
C LEU A 46 2.25 -5.42 -2.38
N THR A 47 1.25 -6.17 -1.90
CA THR A 47 0.85 -7.41 -2.57
C THR A 47 -0.16 -7.15 -3.69
N PRO A 48 -0.28 -8.05 -4.68
CA PRO A 48 -1.36 -7.96 -5.67
C PRO A 48 -2.75 -7.94 -5.01
N GLU A 49 -2.92 -8.65 -3.90
CA GLU A 49 -4.16 -8.67 -3.12
C GLU A 49 -4.44 -7.31 -2.50
N PHE A 50 -3.43 -6.65 -1.93
CA PHE A 50 -3.54 -5.29 -1.38
C PHE A 50 -4.00 -4.30 -2.45
N ILE A 51 -3.33 -4.29 -3.61
CA ILE A 51 -3.68 -3.39 -4.74
C ILE A 51 -5.10 -3.69 -5.24
N ARG A 52 -5.46 -4.98 -5.39
CA ARG A 52 -6.82 -5.37 -5.82
C ARG A 52 -7.89 -4.96 -4.82
N GLY A 53 -7.56 -4.91 -3.53
CA GLY A 53 -8.44 -4.45 -2.45
C GLY A 53 -8.75 -2.96 -2.50
N LEU A 54 -7.88 -2.15 -3.11
CA LEU A 54 -8.12 -0.71 -3.31
C LEU A 54 -9.13 -0.42 -4.42
N ARG A 55 -9.49 -1.41 -5.25
CA ARG A 55 -10.46 -1.22 -6.34
C ARG A 55 -11.82 -0.84 -5.78
N GLY A 56 -12.38 0.26 -6.30
CA GLY A 56 -13.66 0.80 -5.83
C GLY A 56 -13.59 1.60 -4.54
N SER A 57 -12.40 1.87 -4.00
CA SER A 57 -12.22 2.72 -2.80
C SER A 57 -12.77 4.14 -2.94
N LEU A 58 -12.86 4.65 -4.18
CA LEU A 58 -13.44 5.96 -4.50
C LEU A 58 -14.88 5.85 -5.05
N LYS A 59 -15.51 4.67 -4.97
CA LYS A 59 -16.89 4.49 -5.47
C LYS A 59 -17.85 5.35 -4.67
N GLY A 60 -18.71 6.10 -5.37
CA GLY A 60 -19.71 6.99 -4.76
C GLY A 60 -19.20 8.42 -4.52
N GLY A 61 -17.94 8.73 -4.83
CA GLY A 61 -17.46 10.11 -4.94
C GLY A 61 -17.85 10.75 -6.28
N SER A 62 -17.46 12.01 -6.47
CA SER A 62 -17.63 12.73 -7.74
C SER A 62 -17.01 11.94 -8.89
N SER A 63 -17.74 11.83 -9.99
CA SER A 63 -17.27 11.11 -11.17
C SER A 63 -16.12 11.88 -11.83
N ALA A 64 -14.92 11.31 -11.78
CA ALA A 64 -13.77 11.85 -12.50
C ALA A 64 -14.05 11.94 -14.01
N LEU A 65 -14.83 11.01 -14.57
CA LEU A 65 -15.20 11.03 -15.98
C LEU A 65 -16.10 12.24 -16.30
N GLU A 66 -17.12 12.50 -15.49
CA GLU A 66 -18.02 13.65 -15.70
C GLU A 66 -17.23 14.95 -15.63
N PHE A 67 -16.38 15.10 -14.60
CA PHE A 67 -15.51 16.27 -14.47
C PHE A 67 -14.65 16.50 -15.72
N LEU A 68 -13.99 15.46 -16.24
CA LEU A 68 -13.15 15.55 -17.43
C LEU A 68 -13.95 15.84 -18.72
N LEU A 69 -15.20 15.36 -18.82
CA LEU A 69 -16.07 15.64 -19.95
C LEU A 69 -16.56 17.09 -19.94
N GLU A 70 -16.92 17.62 -18.78
CA GLU A 70 -17.29 19.03 -18.62
C GLU A 70 -16.13 19.95 -19.01
N ASP A 71 -14.93 19.64 -18.51
CA ASP A 71 -13.72 20.43 -18.78
C ASP A 71 -13.43 20.51 -20.29
N ARG A 72 -13.53 19.36 -20.98
CA ARG A 72 -13.39 19.30 -22.44
C ARG A 72 -14.49 20.04 -23.20
N GLY A 73 -15.68 20.16 -22.62
CA GLY A 73 -16.76 20.99 -23.16
C GLY A 73 -16.38 22.46 -23.14
N ARG A 74 -15.88 22.94 -21.99
CA ARG A 74 -15.44 24.34 -21.82
C ARG A 74 -14.31 24.70 -22.79
N GLU A 75 -13.35 23.80 -23.01
CA GLU A 75 -12.27 24.00 -23.99
C GLU A 75 -12.77 24.20 -25.43
N ARG A 76 -13.92 23.63 -25.80
CA ARG A 76 -14.47 23.75 -27.17
C ARG A 76 -15.27 25.02 -27.39
N GLU A 77 -15.71 25.67 -26.32
CA GLU A 77 -16.48 26.92 -26.34
C GLU A 77 -15.58 28.17 -26.29
N LEU A 78 -14.28 27.98 -26.05
CA LEU A 78 -13.21 28.98 -26.12
C LEU A 78 -12.65 29.11 -27.54
#